data_AF-A0A949TKA4-F1
#
_entry.id   AF-A0A949TKA4-F1
#
_cell.length_a   1.000
_cell.length_b   1.000
_cell.length_c   1.000
_cell.angle_alpha   90.00
_cell.angle_beta   90.00
_cell.angle_gamma   90.00
#
_symmetry.space_group_name_H-M   'P 1'
#
loop_
_entity.id
_entity.type
_entity.pdbx_description
1 polymer ?
#
loop_
_entity_poly.entity_id
_entity_poly.type
_entity_poly.pdbx_seq_one_letter_code
_entity_poly.pdbx_strand_id
1 'polypeptide(L)'
;MAKSYEEVQAITKVGTGCGHCVEGTKQLVNELIIRKKIDENQIVCGCFKITAGDIVTAVKNGAKSFEEVQAVTKVGTGCGHCVEGNKALVDYLLKK
;
A
#
# COMPACT_ATOMS: atom_id res chain seq x y z
N MET A 1 2.79 -9.16 -15.68
CA MET A 1 3.69 -8.61 -14.65
C MET A 1 3.03 -8.82 -13.30
N ALA A 2 3.73 -9.39 -12.31
CA ALA A 2 3.22 -9.59 -10.96
C ALA A 2 2.86 -8.23 -10.30
N LYS A 3 1.84 -8.23 -9.45
CA LYS A 3 1.25 -7.07 -8.75
C LYS A 3 1.26 -7.24 -7.21
N SER A 4 1.69 -8.39 -6.68
CA SER A 4 1.97 -8.57 -5.26
C SER A 4 3.19 -9.47 -5.02
N TYR A 5 3.71 -9.47 -3.78
CA TYR A 5 4.73 -10.42 -3.36
C TYR A 5 4.29 -11.87 -3.57
N GLU A 6 3.02 -12.19 -3.29
CA GLU A 6 2.47 -13.54 -3.42
C GLU A 6 2.48 -14.00 -4.90
N GLU A 7 2.18 -13.10 -5.84
CA GLU A 7 2.30 -13.40 -7.28
C GLU A 7 3.77 -13.59 -7.70
N VAL A 8 4.69 -12.81 -7.14
CA VAL A 8 6.14 -13.00 -7.36
C VAL A 8 6.57 -14.36 -6.80
N GLN A 9 6.19 -14.69 -5.58
CA GLN A 9 6.49 -15.95 -4.90
C GLN A 9 5.92 -17.16 -5.65
N ALA A 10 4.70 -17.06 -6.20
CA ALA A 10 4.10 -18.13 -6.98
C ALA A 10 4.90 -18.48 -8.24
N ILE A 11 5.51 -17.48 -8.88
CA ILE A 11 6.26 -17.61 -10.14
C ILE A 11 7.72 -17.98 -9.86
N THR A 12 8.39 -17.28 -8.95
CA THR A 12 9.84 -17.41 -8.72
C THR A 12 10.21 -18.40 -7.63
N LYS A 13 9.21 -18.87 -6.85
CA LYS A 13 9.40 -19.71 -5.66
C LYS A 13 10.27 -19.07 -4.57
N VAL A 14 10.38 -17.74 -4.54
CA VAL A 14 11.13 -17.06 -3.47
C VAL A 14 10.51 -17.31 -2.11
N GLY A 15 11.33 -17.58 -1.09
CA GLY A 15 10.87 -17.78 0.27
C GLY A 15 10.12 -19.09 0.56
N THR A 16 10.07 -20.07 -0.37
CA THR A 16 9.41 -21.37 -0.13
C THR A 16 10.30 -22.41 0.56
N GLY A 17 11.51 -22.04 0.97
CA GLY A 17 12.47 -22.89 1.70
C GLY A 17 12.45 -22.64 3.21
N CYS A 18 13.56 -22.19 3.78
CA CYS A 18 13.68 -21.92 5.23
C CYS A 18 12.98 -20.63 5.72
N GLY A 19 12.42 -19.82 4.81
CA GLY A 19 11.57 -18.66 5.17
C GLY A 19 12.29 -17.40 5.64
N HIS A 20 13.58 -17.43 5.99
CA HIS A 20 14.29 -16.25 6.53
C HIS A 20 14.28 -15.02 5.63
N CYS A 21 14.20 -15.19 4.31
CA CYS A 21 14.16 -14.09 3.36
C CYS A 21 12.74 -13.56 3.08
N VAL A 22 11.68 -14.19 3.58
CA VAL A 22 10.28 -13.88 3.22
C VAL A 22 9.93 -12.44 3.55
N GLU A 23 10.13 -12.01 4.80
CA GLU A 23 9.73 -10.66 5.22
C GLU A 23 10.52 -9.57 4.52
N GLY A 24 11.85 -9.71 4.44
CA GLY A 24 12.70 -8.74 3.73
C GLY A 24 12.37 -8.66 2.24
N THR A 25 12.13 -9.80 1.59
CA THR A 25 11.76 -9.84 0.17
C THR A 25 10.35 -9.32 -0.06
N LYS A 26 9.40 -9.62 0.83
CA LYS A 26 8.02 -9.12 0.77
C LYS A 26 7.98 -7.61 0.89
N GLN A 27 8.72 -7.05 1.84
CA GLN A 27 8.86 -5.60 1.97
C GLN A 27 9.44 -4.99 0.70
N LEU A 28 10.57 -5.50 0.21
CA LEU A 28 11.24 -4.98 -1.00
C LEU A 28 10.37 -5.11 -2.26
N VAL A 29 9.72 -6.25 -2.46
CA VAL A 29 8.87 -6.49 -3.63
C VAL A 29 7.63 -5.59 -3.58
N ASN A 30 6.97 -5.48 -2.43
CA ASN A 30 5.85 -4.56 -2.26
C ASN A 30 6.29 -3.10 -2.50
N GLU A 31 7.45 -2.70 -1.97
CA GLU A 31 8.05 -1.40 -2.19
C GLU A 31 8.33 -1.13 -3.68
N LEU A 32 8.94 -2.07 -4.41
CA LEU A 32 9.25 -1.92 -5.83
C LEU A 32 7.99 -1.90 -6.71
N ILE A 33 6.99 -2.72 -6.38
CA ILE A 33 5.70 -2.75 -7.07
C ILE A 33 4.96 -1.42 -6.86
N ILE A 34 4.93 -0.91 -5.63
CA ILE A 34 4.34 0.39 -5.29
C ILE A 34 5.13 1.51 -6.00
N ARG A 35 6.45 1.55 -5.88
CA ARG A 35 7.33 2.57 -6.50
C ARG A 35 7.15 2.72 -8.00
N LYS A 36 7.00 1.60 -8.72
CA LYS A 36 6.94 1.62 -10.19
C LYS A 36 5.53 1.91 -10.73
N LYS A 37 4.49 1.90 -9.88
CA LYS A 37 3.08 1.83 -10.31
C LYS A 37 2.05 2.40 -9.30
N ILE A 38 2.34 3.42 -8.49
CA ILE A 38 1.22 4.18 -7.89
C ILE A 38 0.50 4.88 -9.05
N ASP A 39 -0.56 4.24 -9.56
CA ASP A 39 -1.53 4.88 -10.42
C ASP A 39 -2.45 5.72 -9.54
N GLU A 40 -2.27 7.04 -9.58
CA GLU A 40 -3.00 7.98 -8.72
C GLU A 40 -4.52 7.91 -8.95
N ASN A 41 -4.98 7.39 -10.10
CA ASN A 41 -6.40 7.21 -10.41
C ASN A 41 -7.01 5.93 -9.83
N GLN A 42 -6.20 5.00 -9.31
CA GLN A 42 -6.69 3.73 -8.80
C GLN A 42 -7.53 3.94 -7.54
N ILE A 43 -8.77 3.43 -7.53
CA ILE A 43 -9.63 3.43 -6.34
C ILE A 43 -9.05 2.45 -5.31
N VAL A 44 -8.64 2.97 -4.15
CA VAL A 44 -8.09 2.21 -3.01
C VAL A 44 -9.10 2.01 -1.88
N CYS A 45 -10.22 2.75 -1.91
CA CYS A 45 -11.36 2.55 -1.01
C CYS A 45 -12.67 2.52 -1.79
N GLY A 46 -13.34 1.36 -1.82
CA GLY A 46 -14.61 1.21 -2.52
C GLY A 46 -15.78 1.95 -1.88
N CYS A 47 -15.79 2.11 -0.55
CA CYS A 47 -16.88 2.75 0.19
C CYS A 47 -17.04 4.24 -0.13
N PHE A 48 -15.93 4.96 -0.18
CA PHE A 48 -15.91 6.41 -0.38
C PHE A 48 -15.28 6.83 -1.72
N LYS A 49 -14.96 5.85 -2.58
CA LYS A 49 -14.34 6.06 -3.90
C LYS A 49 -13.03 6.87 -3.83
N ILE A 50 -12.26 6.68 -2.77
CA ILE A 50 -10.98 7.34 -2.56
C ILE A 50 -9.94 6.68 -3.45
N THR A 51 -9.14 7.51 -4.12
CA THR A 51 -8.07 7.11 -5.03
C THR A 51 -6.71 7.11 -4.32
N ALA A 52 -5.71 6.43 -4.91
CA ALA A 52 -4.34 6.51 -4.42
C ALA A 52 -3.80 7.96 -4.48
N GLY A 53 -4.22 8.75 -5.47
CA GLY A 53 -3.89 10.16 -5.61
C GLY A 53 -4.42 11.02 -4.47
N ASP A 54 -5.60 10.72 -3.94
CA ASP A 54 -6.14 11.41 -2.76
C ASP A 54 -5.26 11.16 -1.52
N ILE A 55 -4.77 9.94 -1.34
CA ILE A 55 -3.84 9.59 -0.26
C ILE A 55 -2.51 10.33 -0.42
N VAL A 56 -1.95 10.33 -1.64
CA VAL A 56 -0.72 11.07 -1.95
C VAL A 56 -0.90 12.56 -1.68
N THR A 57 -2.04 13.13 -2.06
CA THR A 57 -2.36 14.54 -1.84
C THR A 57 -2.50 14.85 -0.35
N ALA A 58 -3.16 14.00 0.43
CA ALA A 58 -3.28 14.17 1.88
C ALA A 58 -1.90 14.20 2.57
N VAL A 59 -0.99 13.30 2.19
CA VAL A 59 0.39 13.28 2.71
C VAL A 59 1.16 14.53 2.26
N LYS A 60 1.06 14.93 0.99
CA LYS A 60 1.69 16.18 0.48
C LYS A 60 1.17 17.43 1.19
N ASN A 61 -0.09 17.43 1.60
CA ASN A 61 -0.71 18.53 2.36
C ASN A 61 -0.37 18.51 3.85
N GLY A 62 0.44 17.55 4.30
CA GLY A 62 1.05 17.56 5.63
C GLY A 62 0.50 16.52 6.61
N ALA A 63 -0.33 15.57 6.18
CA ALA A 63 -0.71 14.44 7.03
C ALA A 63 0.54 13.60 7.35
N LYS A 64 0.78 13.27 8.64
CA LYS A 64 1.98 12.57 9.13
C LYS A 64 1.69 11.19 9.70
N SER A 65 0.46 10.72 9.58
CA SER A 65 0.01 9.44 10.11
C SER A 65 -1.15 8.91 9.27
N PHE A 66 -1.40 7.61 9.37
CA PHE A 66 -2.56 7.01 8.71
C PHE A 66 -3.86 7.64 9.22
N GLU A 67 -3.96 7.86 10.52
CA GLU A 67 -5.10 8.46 11.20
C GLU A 67 -5.41 9.87 10.67
N GLU A 68 -4.39 10.70 10.42
CA GLU A 68 -4.58 12.01 9.78
C GLU A 68 -5.07 11.88 8.34
N VAL A 69 -4.55 10.92 7.58
CA VAL A 69 -5.06 10.62 6.23
C VAL A 69 -6.51 10.15 6.29
N GLN A 70 -6.88 9.33 7.27
CA GLN A 70 -8.28 8.92 7.50
C GLN A 70 -9.18 10.12 7.82
N ALA A 71 -8.70 11.06 8.65
CA ALA A 71 -9.46 12.25 9.01
C ALA A 71 -9.75 13.14 7.79
N VAL A 72 -8.80 13.26 6.86
CA VAL A 72 -8.94 14.09 5.65
C VAL A 72 -9.73 13.37 4.55
N THR A 73 -9.44 12.09 4.30
CA THR A 73 -9.96 11.36 3.12
C THR A 73 -11.14 10.46 3.43
N LYS A 74 -11.35 10.04 4.68
CA LYS A 74 -12.26 8.97 5.14
C LYS A 74 -11.82 7.55 4.74
N VAL A 75 -10.56 7.36 4.32
CA VAL A 75 -10.08 6.02 3.97
C VAL A 75 -10.18 5.08 5.18
N GLY A 76 -10.63 3.84 4.95
CA GLY A 76 -10.70 2.82 5.99
C GLY A 76 -11.78 3.02 7.07
N THR A 77 -12.56 4.11 7.07
CA THR A 77 -13.59 4.37 8.11
C THR A 77 -14.97 3.76 7.79
N GLY A 78 -15.11 3.12 6.63
CA GLY A 78 -16.33 2.45 6.18
C GLY A 78 -16.36 0.98 6.62
N CYS A 79 -16.14 0.06 5.67
CA CYS A 79 -16.15 -1.39 5.95
C CYS A 79 -14.84 -1.96 6.51
N GLY A 80 -13.76 -1.17 6.58
CA GLY A 80 -12.46 -1.60 7.11
C GLY A 80 -11.60 -2.49 6.19
N HIS A 81 -12.13 -3.10 5.12
CA HIS A 81 -11.37 -4.05 4.27
C HIS A 81 -10.09 -3.48 3.63
N CYS A 82 -10.01 -2.16 3.48
CA CYS A 82 -8.88 -1.49 2.84
C CYS A 82 -7.87 -0.90 3.85
N VAL A 83 -8.10 -1.04 5.16
CA VAL A 83 -7.29 -0.39 6.22
C VAL A 83 -5.82 -0.79 6.13
N GLU A 84 -5.52 -2.08 6.20
CA GLU A 84 -4.12 -2.57 6.22
C GLU A 84 -3.35 -2.18 4.94
N GLY A 85 -4.01 -2.29 3.78
CA GLY A 85 -3.41 -1.91 2.50
C GLY A 85 -3.10 -0.42 2.40
N ASN A 86 -4.02 0.44 2.88
CA ASN A 86 -3.81 1.89 2.86
C ASN A 86 -2.86 2.35 3.96
N LYS A 87 -2.81 1.67 5.11
CA LYS A 87 -1.81 1.93 6.16
C LYS A 87 -0.40 1.68 5.63
N ALA A 88 -0.18 0.54 4.97
CA ALA A 88 1.11 0.26 4.31
C ALA A 88 1.47 1.29 3.24
N LEU A 89 0.48 1.76 2.46
CA LEU A 89 0.68 2.83 1.47
C LEU A 89 1.09 4.15 2.15
N VAL A 90 0.40 4.58 3.20
CA VAL A 90 0.72 5.82 3.93
C VAL A 90 2.09 5.74 4.59
N ASP A 91 2.40 4.64 5.29
CA ASP A 91 3.72 4.41 5.89
C ASP A 91 4.84 4.50 4.85
N TYR A 92 4.60 3.95 3.66
CA TYR A 92 5.53 4.05 2.54
C TYR A 92 5.71 5.50 2.05
N LEU A 93 4.62 6.27 1.93
CA LEU A 93 4.66 7.67 1.51
C LEU A 93 5.35 8.59 2.53
N LEU A 94 5.30 8.24 3.82
CA LEU A 94 5.88 9.01 4.93
C LEU A 94 7.37 8.71 5.19
N LYS A 95 7.84 7.49 4.90
CA LYS A 95 9.25 7.09 5.04
C LYS A 95 10.16 7.61 3.91
N LYS A 96 9.68 8.60 3.15
CA LYS A 96 10.34 9.14 1.96
C LYS A 96 11.40 10.17 2.31
#